data_AF-A0A2K0XVH7-F1
#
_entry.id   AF-A0A2K0XVH7-F1
#
_cell.length_a   1.000
_cell.length_b   1.000
_cell.length_c   1.000
_cell.angle_alpha   90.00
_cell.angle_beta   90.00
_cell.angle_gamma   90.00
#
_symmetry.space_group_name_H-M   'P 1'
#
loop_
_entity.id
_entity.type
_entity.pdbx_description
1 polymer ?
#
loop_
_entity_poly.entity_id
_entity_poly.type
_entity_poly.pdbx_seq_one_letter_code
_entity_poly.pdbx_strand_id
1 'polypeptide(L)'
;MKSILKTLALSLIGLAVGINAHAYEVKNICAKYQTQQGWSKAYELQAQIYSEQEYFEAIGQSSLFANFFTSYVVIWWDYGQASVIKLDGMYSGSLLLSPTGVDQGGRQWRVADHSPGCLLV
;
A
#
# COMPACT_ATOMS: atom_id res chain seq x y z
N MET A 1 -40.07 22.75 25.58
CA MET A 1 -38.79 22.16 26.04
C MET A 1 -38.58 20.69 25.68
N LYS A 2 -39.62 19.82 25.64
CA LYS A 2 -39.48 18.39 25.30
C LYS A 2 -39.14 18.09 23.83
N SER A 3 -39.48 18.96 22.87
CA SER A 3 -39.18 18.73 21.43
C SER A 3 -37.75 19.10 21.05
N ILE A 4 -37.20 20.17 21.65
CA ILE A 4 -35.83 20.66 21.39
C ILE A 4 -34.79 19.61 21.82
N LEU A 5 -35.07 18.87 22.91
CA LEU A 5 -34.20 17.80 23.41
C LEU A 5 -34.12 16.59 22.45
N LYS A 6 -35.19 16.31 21.69
CA LYS A 6 -35.21 15.21 20.70
C LYS A 6 -34.44 15.58 19.42
N THR A 7 -34.49 16.84 19.02
CA THR A 7 -33.77 17.34 17.84
C THR A 7 -32.25 17.41 18.09
N LEU A 8 -31.83 17.74 19.32
CA LEU A 8 -30.42 17.71 19.73
C LEU A 8 -29.85 16.28 19.83
N ALA A 9 -30.67 15.31 20.27
CA ALA A 9 -30.24 13.91 20.34
C ALA A 9 -29.99 13.30 18.94
N LEU A 10 -30.76 13.70 17.93
CA LEU A 10 -30.54 13.24 16.55
C LEU A 10 -29.29 13.86 15.90
N SER A 11 -28.92 15.10 16.25
CA SER A 11 -27.74 15.75 15.66
C SER A 11 -26.41 15.25 16.25
N LEU A 12 -26.42 14.70 17.47
CA LEU A 12 -25.21 14.18 18.13
C LEU A 12 -24.78 12.80 17.61
N ILE A 13 -25.72 11.99 17.12
CA ILE A 13 -25.44 10.63 16.60
C ILE A 13 -24.74 10.70 15.22
N GLY A 14 -24.87 11.81 14.49
CA GLY A 14 -24.26 11.99 13.17
C GLY A 14 -22.75 12.33 13.18
N LEU A 15 -22.18 12.72 14.32
CA LEU A 15 -20.77 13.18 14.40
C LEU A 15 -19.76 12.08 14.78
N ALA A 16 -20.21 10.87 15.09
CA ALA A 16 -19.31 9.80 15.57
C ALA A 16 -18.77 8.88 14.47
N VAL A 17 -19.11 9.11 13.19
CA VAL A 17 -18.50 8.36 12.08
C VAL A 17 -17.21 9.07 11.71
N GLY A 18 -16.15 8.82 12.48
CA GLY A 18 -14.79 9.15 12.10
C GLY A 18 -14.46 8.42 10.81
N ILE A 19 -14.56 9.12 9.68
CA ILE A 19 -13.97 8.70 8.42
C ILE A 19 -12.45 8.77 8.59
N ASN A 20 -11.86 7.66 9.03
CA ASN A 20 -10.42 7.47 8.90
C ASN A 20 -10.12 7.31 7.41
N ALA A 21 -9.90 8.43 6.72
CA ALA A 21 -9.46 8.45 5.34
C ALA A 21 -7.97 8.10 5.32
N HIS A 22 -7.66 6.80 5.34
CA HIS A 22 -6.33 6.30 5.04
C HIS A 22 -6.16 6.32 3.52
N ALA A 23 -5.17 7.08 3.04
CA ALA A 23 -4.97 7.31 1.61
C ALA A 23 -3.76 6.49 1.14
N TYR A 24 -3.95 5.17 1.00
CA TYR A 24 -2.99 4.37 0.25
C TYR A 24 -3.01 4.81 -1.22
N GLU A 25 -1.87 4.78 -1.88
CA GLU A 25 -1.79 5.20 -3.28
C GLU A 25 -2.07 4.00 -4.20
N VAL A 26 -2.93 4.18 -5.20
CA VAL A 26 -3.10 3.23 -6.29
C VAL A 26 -2.44 3.81 -7.54
N LYS A 27 -1.45 3.12 -8.08
CA LYS A 27 -0.74 3.60 -9.28
C LYS A 27 -0.23 2.49 -10.17
N ASN A 28 0.06 2.86 -11.40
CA ASN A 28 0.81 1.99 -12.31
C ASN A 28 2.30 2.08 -11.96
N ILE A 29 2.93 0.91 -11.87
CA ILE A 29 4.35 0.73 -11.61
C ILE A 29 4.94 -0.18 -12.67
N CYS A 30 6.27 -0.17 -12.73
CA CYS A 30 7.02 -1.21 -13.40
C CYS A 30 7.61 -2.13 -12.33
N ALA A 31 7.45 -3.45 -12.50
CA ALA A 31 8.06 -4.43 -11.59
C ALA A 31 8.73 -5.61 -12.32
N LYS A 32 9.81 -6.13 -11.75
CA LYS A 32 10.42 -7.42 -12.13
C LYS A 32 10.81 -8.19 -10.87
N TYR A 33 10.85 -9.51 -10.96
CA TYR A 33 11.14 -10.37 -9.81
C TYR A 33 12.24 -11.37 -10.12
N GLN A 34 12.91 -11.83 -9.08
CA GLN A 34 13.99 -12.79 -9.22
C GLN A 34 13.45 -14.21 -9.46
N THR A 35 14.03 -14.88 -10.44
CA THR A 35 13.81 -16.28 -10.78
C THR A 35 15.11 -17.07 -10.60
N GLN A 36 15.05 -18.40 -10.76
CA GLN A 36 16.25 -19.25 -10.72
C GLN A 36 17.24 -18.93 -11.84
N GLN A 37 16.77 -18.36 -12.96
CA GLN A 37 17.57 -18.05 -14.15
C GLN A 37 18.02 -16.58 -14.21
N GLY A 38 17.72 -15.80 -13.16
CA GLY A 38 17.96 -14.35 -13.11
C GLY A 38 16.66 -13.56 -12.99
N TRP A 39 16.69 -12.29 -13.37
CA TRP A 39 15.51 -11.43 -13.31
C TRP A 39 14.49 -11.80 -14.39
N SER A 40 13.21 -11.74 -14.05
CA SER A 40 12.14 -11.77 -15.04
C SER A 40 12.23 -10.58 -16.00
N LYS A 41 11.47 -10.63 -17.10
CA LYS A 41 11.12 -9.41 -17.82
C LYS A 41 10.42 -8.41 -16.88
N ALA A 42 10.48 -7.13 -17.21
CA ALA A 42 9.69 -6.13 -16.52
C ALA A 42 8.22 -6.19 -16.96
N TYR A 43 7.32 -5.93 -16.02
CA TYR A 43 5.88 -5.89 -16.21
C TYR A 43 5.35 -4.55 -15.77
N GLU A 44 4.44 -3.99 -16.55
CA GLU A 44 3.62 -2.87 -16.13
C GLU A 44 2.41 -3.41 -15.37
N LEU A 45 2.23 -2.96 -14.13
CA LEU A 45 1.23 -3.49 -13.21
C LEU A 45 0.62 -2.34 -12.43
N GLN A 46 -0.66 -2.48 -12.04
CA GLN A 46 -1.24 -1.61 -11.03
C GLN A 46 -0.93 -2.15 -9.64
N ALA A 47 -0.49 -1.29 -8.74
CA ALA A 47 -0.17 -1.64 -7.37
C ALA A 47 -0.81 -0.66 -6.38
N GLN A 48 -1.03 -1.15 -5.16
CA GLN A 48 -1.40 -0.37 -4.00
C GLN A 48 -0.17 -0.19 -3.13
N ILE A 49 0.18 1.06 -2.81
CA ILE A 49 1.36 1.41 -2.02
C ILE A 49 0.91 1.91 -0.66
N TYR A 50 1.43 1.26 0.37
CA TYR A 50 1.13 1.54 1.77
C TYR A 50 2.41 1.94 2.49
N SER A 51 2.32 2.91 3.40
CA SER A 51 3.23 2.95 4.54
C SER A 51 3.06 1.70 5.41
N GLU A 52 4.04 1.38 6.23
CA GLU A 52 3.91 0.24 7.16
C GLU A 52 2.69 0.37 8.09
N GLN A 53 2.38 1.58 8.54
CA GLN A 53 1.21 1.83 9.37
C GLN A 53 -0.09 1.50 8.61
N GLU A 54 -0.27 2.05 7.41
CA GLU A 54 -1.47 1.81 6.60
C GLU A 54 -1.61 0.34 6.23
N TYR A 55 -0.50 -0.36 5.96
CA TYR A 55 -0.52 -1.78 5.65
C TYR A 55 -1.04 -2.60 6.83
N PHE A 56 -0.51 -2.37 8.04
CA PHE A 56 -0.95 -3.09 9.23
C PHE A 56 -2.42 -2.81 9.55
N GLU A 57 -2.83 -1.54 9.48
CA GLU A 57 -4.24 -1.16 9.66
C GLU A 57 -5.15 -1.84 8.64
N ALA A 58 -4.74 -1.91 7.37
CA ALA A 58 -5.49 -2.56 6.29
C ALA A 58 -5.69 -4.07 6.51
N ILE A 59 -4.75 -4.74 7.18
CA ILE A 59 -4.88 -6.17 7.55
C ILE A 59 -5.46 -6.37 8.96
N GLY A 60 -5.99 -5.32 9.59
CA GLY A 60 -6.62 -5.38 10.91
C GLY A 60 -5.63 -5.57 12.07
N GLN A 61 -4.37 -5.21 11.87
CA GLN A 61 -3.32 -5.28 12.88
C GLN A 61 -2.92 -3.87 13.33
N SER A 62 -2.70 -3.67 14.62
CA SER A 62 -2.10 -2.44 15.13
C SER A 62 -0.59 -2.62 15.25
N SER A 63 0.20 -1.78 14.58
CA SER A 63 1.64 -1.73 14.82
C SER A 63 1.98 -0.54 15.70
N LEU A 64 2.21 -0.79 16.99
CA LEU A 64 2.69 0.22 17.94
C LEU A 64 4.10 0.74 17.59
N PHE A 65 4.82 0.05 16.71
CA PHE A 65 6.19 0.34 16.29
C PHE A 65 6.33 0.36 14.77
N ALA A 66 5.33 0.89 14.05
CA ALA A 66 5.41 1.04 12.61
C ALA A 66 6.66 1.85 12.23
N ASN A 67 7.49 1.29 11.36
CA ASN A 67 8.64 1.96 10.81
C ASN A 67 8.20 2.87 9.67
N PHE A 68 8.26 4.18 9.91
CA PHE A 68 7.91 5.19 8.91
C PHE A 68 8.77 5.15 7.65
N PHE A 69 9.93 4.48 7.69
CA PHE A 69 10.81 4.30 6.54
C PHE A 69 10.57 3.00 5.76
N THR A 70 9.50 2.28 6.08
CA THR A 70 9.12 1.05 5.41
C THR A 70 7.81 1.25 4.66
N SER A 71 7.79 0.79 3.42
CA SER A 71 6.59 0.79 2.57
C SER A 71 6.33 -0.59 2.00
N TYR A 72 5.07 -0.87 1.72
CA TYR A 72 4.60 -2.12 1.14
C TYR A 72 3.97 -1.85 -0.22
N VAL A 73 4.36 -2.62 -1.22
CA VAL A 73 3.75 -2.63 -2.55
C VAL A 73 2.92 -3.89 -2.67
N VAL A 74 1.61 -3.73 -2.86
CA VAL A 74 0.67 -4.85 -3.00
C VAL A 74 0.18 -4.90 -4.45
N ILE A 75 0.50 -6.00 -5.12
CA ILE A 75 0.06 -6.31 -6.48
C ILE A 75 -0.99 -7.41 -6.37
N TRP A 76 -2.23 -7.11 -6.74
CA TRP A 76 -3.32 -8.08 -6.76
C TRP A 76 -3.39 -8.76 -8.13
N TRP A 77 -3.38 -10.09 -8.12
CA TRP A 77 -3.53 -10.92 -9.32
C TRP A 77 -4.96 -11.42 -9.48
N ASP A 78 -5.61 -11.76 -8.36
CA ASP A 78 -7.00 -12.18 -8.28
C ASP A 78 -7.48 -12.05 -6.82
N TYR A 79 -8.75 -12.38 -6.55
CA TYR A 79 -9.30 -12.45 -5.20
C TYR A 79 -8.48 -13.42 -4.32
N GLY A 80 -7.92 -12.88 -3.24
CA GLY A 80 -7.07 -13.63 -2.32
C GLY A 80 -5.68 -13.98 -2.86
N GLN A 81 -5.31 -13.52 -4.06
CA GLN A 81 -4.01 -13.75 -4.66
C GLN A 81 -3.28 -12.42 -4.86
N ALA A 82 -2.33 -12.14 -3.98
CA ALA A 82 -1.52 -10.93 -4.05
C ALA A 82 -0.05 -11.21 -3.80
N SER A 83 0.82 -10.41 -4.41
CA SER A 83 2.21 -10.26 -4.01
C SER A 83 2.31 -9.04 -3.10
N VAL A 84 2.74 -9.24 -1.86
CA VAL A 84 2.95 -8.19 -0.86
C VAL A 84 4.45 -8.03 -0.70
N ILE A 85 4.99 -6.95 -1.25
CA ILE A 85 6.42 -6.70 -1.33
C ILE A 85 6.78 -5.65 -0.28
N LYS A 86 7.58 -6.04 0.71
CA LYS A 86 8.17 -5.11 1.67
C LYS A 86 9.38 -4.45 1.03
N LEU A 87 9.36 -3.13 0.88
CA LEU A 87 10.47 -2.37 0.30
C LEU A 87 11.58 -2.16 1.32
N ASP A 88 12.82 -2.07 0.82
CA ASP A 88 14.00 -1.79 1.63
C ASP A 88 14.11 -0.30 2.04
N GLY A 89 13.18 0.54 1.55
CA GLY A 89 13.14 1.97 1.84
C GLY A 89 11.74 2.55 1.75
N MET A 90 11.65 3.83 2.08
CA MET A 90 10.39 4.57 2.10
C MET A 90 9.94 4.91 0.69
N TYR A 91 8.63 4.82 0.47
CA TYR A 91 7.97 5.43 -0.66
C TYR A 91 7.46 6.82 -0.27
N SER A 92 7.87 7.86 -1.01
CA SER A 92 7.49 9.25 -0.74
C SER A 92 6.73 9.85 -1.92
N GLY A 93 5.44 9.54 -2.03
CA GLY A 93 4.50 10.17 -2.95
C GLY A 93 4.73 9.86 -4.44
N SER A 94 5.85 10.27 -5.03
CA SER A 94 6.19 9.96 -6.42
C SER A 94 7.61 9.43 -6.59
N LEU A 95 8.29 9.11 -5.49
CA LEU A 95 9.68 8.67 -5.53
C LEU A 95 9.82 7.40 -4.71
N LEU A 96 10.00 6.28 -5.42
CA LEU A 96 10.55 5.06 -4.82
C LEU A 96 12.02 5.33 -4.50
N LEU A 97 12.31 5.66 -3.23
CA LEU A 97 13.67 5.90 -2.75
C LEU A 97 14.53 4.63 -2.73
N SER A 98 13.87 3.46 -2.71
CA SER A 98 14.50 2.17 -2.94
C SER A 98 13.73 1.41 -4.02
N PRO A 99 14.41 0.94 -5.08
CA PRO A 99 13.77 0.13 -6.11
C PRO A 99 13.67 -1.34 -5.71
N THR A 100 14.11 -1.76 -4.52
CA THR A 100 14.17 -3.18 -4.13
C THR A 100 13.26 -3.50 -2.94
N GLY A 101 12.81 -4.75 -2.92
CA GLY A 101 12.06 -5.31 -1.80
C GLY A 101 11.93 -6.82 -1.88
N VAL A 102 11.32 -7.41 -0.84
CA VAL A 102 11.12 -8.85 -0.71
C VAL A 102 9.65 -9.14 -0.48
N ASP A 103 9.10 -10.11 -1.22
CA ASP A 103 7.72 -10.53 -1.02
C ASP A 103 7.56 -11.54 0.13
N GLN A 104 6.31 -11.84 0.48
CA GLN A 104 5.97 -12.79 1.55
C GLN A 104 6.47 -14.23 1.29
N GLY A 105 6.84 -14.56 0.05
CA GLY A 105 7.45 -15.84 -0.33
C GLY A 105 8.98 -15.83 -0.31
N GLY A 106 9.61 -14.73 0.10
CA GLY A 106 11.06 -14.56 0.11
C GLY A 106 11.65 -14.24 -1.26
N ARG A 107 10.83 -13.92 -2.27
CA ARG A 107 11.31 -13.55 -3.60
C ARG A 107 11.75 -12.10 -3.61
N GLN A 108 12.88 -11.84 -4.25
CA GLN A 108 13.39 -10.50 -4.47
C GLN A 108 12.64 -9.81 -5.61
N TRP A 109 12.31 -8.54 -5.42
CA TRP A 109 11.60 -7.70 -6.36
C TRP A 109 12.37 -6.43 -6.65
N ARG A 110 12.23 -5.94 -7.88
CA ARG A 110 12.54 -4.57 -8.25
C ARG A 110 11.29 -3.85 -8.71
N VAL A 111 11.05 -2.68 -8.17
CA VAL A 111 9.91 -1.81 -8.46
C VAL A 111 10.41 -0.42 -8.83
N ALA A 112 9.74 0.23 -9.78
CA ALA A 112 9.92 1.64 -10.07
C ALA A 112 8.59 2.26 -10.49
N ASP A 113 8.54 3.59 -10.47
CA ASP A 113 7.43 4.31 -11.05
C ASP A 113 7.28 3.97 -12.53
N HIS A 114 6.05 4.09 -13.03
CA HIS A 114 5.77 3.84 -14.43
C HIS A 114 6.68 4.70 -15.33
N SER A 115 7.30 4.04 -16.32
CA SER A 115 8.07 4.70 -17.37
C SER A 115 7.79 4.00 -18.71
N PRO A 116 7.87 4.73 -19.85
CA PRO A 116 7.70 4.13 -21.16
C PRO A 116 8.62 2.93 -21.35
N GLY A 117 8.05 1.76 -21.62
CA GLY A 117 8.79 0.51 -21.84
C GLY A 117 9.28 -0.19 -20.57
N CYS A 118 8.95 0.31 -19.37
CA CYS A 118 9.33 -0.27 -18.09
C CYS A 118 10.81 -0.70 -18.01
N LEU A 119 11.70 0.26 -18.31
CA LEU A 119 13.14 0.07 -18.27
C LEU A 119 13.64 0.04 -16.81
N LEU A 120 13.31 -1.03 -16.09
CA LEU A 120 13.89 -1.32 -14.79
C LEU A 120 15.32 -1.79 -15.01
N VAL A 121 16.30 -0.93 -14.70
CA VAL A 121 17.72 -1.31 -14.71
C VAL A 121 17.98 -2.25 -13.53
#